data_AF-A0A385PZR0-F1
#
_entry.id   AF-A0A385PZR0-F1
#
_cell.length_a   1.000
_cell.length_b   1.000
_cell.length_c   1.000
_cell.angle_alpha   90.00
_cell.angle_beta   90.00
_cell.angle_gamma   90.00
#
_symmetry.space_group_name_H-M   'P 1'
#
loop_
_entity.id
_entity.type
_entity.pdbx_description
1 polymer ?
#
loop_
_entity_poly.entity_id
_entity_poly.type
_entity_poly.pdbx_seq_one_letter_code
_entity_poly.pdbx_strand_id
1 'polypeptide(L)' 'MEKEAIKCPYCGKEMEEGGIPVDRYSLRWKSMEGDRGGLKYFLNLDKKDVVLASIVTGKYCTAYLCRDCGKIIIDI' A
#
# COMPACT_ATOMS: atom_id res chain seq x y z
N MET A 1 7.35 -18.12 -19.47
CA MET A 1 8.25 -17.13 -18.86
C MET A 1 8.15 -17.35 -17.37
N GLU A 2 9.24 -17.80 -16.73
CA GLU A 2 9.27 -17.93 -15.27
C GLU A 2 9.20 -16.54 -14.66
N LYS A 3 8.32 -16.36 -13.68
CA LYS A 3 8.16 -15.10 -12.95
C LYS A 3 9.30 -15.03 -11.93
N GLU A 4 10.09 -13.96 -11.95
CA GLU A 4 11.12 -13.76 -10.93
C GLU A 4 10.48 -13.72 -9.53
N ALA A 5 11.00 -14.53 -8.62
CA ALA A 5 10.50 -14.62 -7.26
C ALA A 5 10.88 -13.38 -6.45
N ILE A 6 9.88 -12.61 -6.00
CA ILE A 6 10.09 -11.46 -5.12
C ILE A 6 10.58 -11.96 -3.76
N LYS A 7 11.71 -11.41 -3.29
CA LYS A 7 12.30 -11.77 -1.99
C LYS A 7 12.05 -10.67 -0.96
N CYS A 8 11.76 -11.10 0.26
CA CYS A 8 11.61 -10.23 1.42
C CYS A 8 12.94 -9.53 1.72
N PRO A 9 13.00 -8.19 1.75
CA PRO A 9 14.24 -7.45 2.02
C PRO A 9 14.71 -7.59 3.47
N TYR A 10 13.87 -8.14 4.35
CA TYR A 10 14.20 -8.33 5.77
C TYR A 10 14.79 -9.71 6.07
N CYS A 11 14.35 -10.76 5.38
CA CYS A 11 14.76 -12.14 5.67
C CYS A 11 15.20 -12.96 4.46
N GLY A 12 15.14 -12.40 3.25
CA GLY A 12 15.53 -13.05 2.00
C GLY A 12 14.60 -14.16 1.50
N LYS A 13 13.53 -14.50 2.25
CA LYS A 13 12.54 -15.52 1.85
C LYS A 13 11.61 -15.01 0.77
N GLU A 14 11.01 -15.93 0.02
CA GLU A 14 10.05 -15.61 -1.03
C GLU A 14 8.76 -15.00 -0.45
N MET A 15 8.14 -14.11 -1.23
CA MET A 15 6.92 -13.40 -0.86
C MET A 15 5.75 -13.84 -1.72
N GLU A 16 4.58 -13.89 -1.10
CA GLU A 16 3.30 -14.15 -1.77
C GLU A 16 2.78 -12.87 -2.42
N GLU A 17 2.56 -12.89 -3.73
CA GLU A 17 1.92 -11.78 -4.44
C GLU A 17 0.41 -11.75 -4.18
N GLY A 18 -0.13 -10.57 -3.92
CA GLY A 18 -1.55 -10.33 -3.76
C GLY A 18 -1.93 -8.89 -4.09
N GLY A 19 -3.23 -8.61 -4.04
CA GLY A 19 -3.78 -7.26 -4.17
C GLY A 19 -4.33 -6.76 -2.85
N ILE A 20 -4.40 -5.44 -2.70
CA ILE A 20 -5.10 -4.81 -1.55
C ILE A 20 -6.49 -4.36 -2.03
N PRO A 21 -7.56 -5.12 -1.72
CA PRO A 21 -8.90 -4.75 -2.13
C PRO A 21 -9.42 -3.56 -1.31
N VAL A 22 -10.38 -2.84 -1.89
CA VAL A 22 -11.13 -1.76 -1.23
C VAL A 22 -12.61 -2.08 -1.27
N ASP A 23 -13.31 -1.87 -0.15
CA ASP A 23 -14.77 -2.06 -0.04
C ASP A 23 -15.53 -0.78 -0.41
N ARG A 24 -15.37 0.30 0.38
CA ARG A 24 -16.18 1.54 0.22
C ARG A 24 -15.39 2.81 -0.02
N TYR A 25 -14.23 2.96 0.61
CA TYR A 25 -13.39 4.15 0.47
C TYR A 25 -12.04 3.78 -0.12
N SER A 26 -11.45 4.70 -0.89
CA SER A 26 -10.08 4.54 -1.38
C SER A 26 -9.12 4.35 -0.20
N LEU A 27 -8.30 3.30 -0.26
CA LEU A 27 -7.24 3.10 0.70
C LEU A 27 -6.07 4.03 0.37
N ARG A 28 -5.59 4.75 1.37
CA ARG A 28 -4.52 5.73 1.23
C ARG A 28 -3.47 5.51 2.30
N TRP A 29 -2.20 5.57 1.90
CA TRP A 29 -1.12 5.78 2.85
C TRP A 29 -1.13 7.25 3.28
N LYS A 30 -1.04 7.48 4.58
CA LYS A 30 -0.92 8.82 5.17
C LYS A 30 0.27 8.82 6.12
N SER A 31 1.10 9.85 6.03
CA SER A 31 2.13 10.04 7.05
C SER A 31 1.48 10.30 8.40
N MET A 32 1.99 9.63 9.43
CA MET A 32 1.65 9.92 10.83
C MET A 32 2.44 11.13 11.36
N GLU A 33 3.46 11.58 10.63
CA GLU A 33 4.33 12.68 11.02
C GLU A 33 3.82 14.03 10.49
N GLY A 34 3.83 15.02 11.38
CA GLY A 34 3.42 16.40 11.14
C GLY A 34 1.96 16.64 11.54
N ASP A 35 1.71 17.71 12.30
CA ASP A 35 0.36 18.17 12.62
C ASP A 35 -0.30 18.73 11.35
N ARG A 36 -0.88 17.83 10.56
CA ARG A 36 -1.78 18.17 9.47
C ARG A 36 -3.13 18.42 10.14
N GLY A 37 -3.36 19.63 10.63
CA GLY A 37 -4.62 20.01 11.28
C GLY A 37 -5.84 19.40 10.58
N GLY A 38 -6.81 18.91 11.36
CA GLY A 38 -7.78 17.87 10.94
C GLY A 38 -8.39 18.01 9.55
N LEU A 39 -8.77 19.22 9.11
CA LEU A 39 -9.36 19.43 7.79
C LEU A 39 -8.42 19.07 6.63
N LYS A 40 -7.12 19.41 6.73
CA LYS A 40 -6.12 19.04 5.72
C LYS A 40 -5.93 17.54 5.67
N TYR A 41 -5.92 16.89 6.83
CA TYR A 41 -5.83 15.43 6.94
C TYR A 41 -7.04 14.73 6.32
N PHE A 42 -8.27 15.20 6.59
CA PHE A 42 -9.49 14.58 6.06
C PHE A 42 -9.66 14.78 4.55
N LEU A 43 -9.38 15.98 4.04
CA LEU A 43 -9.60 16.33 2.63
C LEU A 43 -8.37 16.13 1.73
N ASN A 44 -7.21 15.74 2.28
CA ASN A 44 -5.93 15.63 1.56
C ASN A 44 -5.58 16.90 0.75
N LEU A 45 -5.81 18.09 1.34
CA LEU A 45 -5.60 19.37 0.64
C LEU A 45 -4.13 19.63 0.30
N ASP A 46 -3.21 19.02 1.06
CA ASP A 46 -1.78 19.11 0.83
C ASP A 46 -1.25 18.06 -0.17
N LYS A 47 -2.15 17.18 -0.68
CA LYS A 47 -1.85 16.13 -1.67
C LYS A 47 -0.69 15.21 -1.28
N LYS A 48 -0.49 15.00 0.02
CA LYS A 48 0.60 14.16 0.53
C LYS A 48 0.18 12.70 0.78
N ASP A 49 -1.09 12.37 0.61
CA ASP A 49 -1.57 11.00 0.70
C ASP A 49 -1.24 10.22 -0.59
N VAL A 50 -0.82 8.96 -0.45
CA VAL A 50 -0.62 8.06 -1.60
C VAL A 50 -1.84 7.16 -1.74
N VAL A 51 -2.50 7.18 -2.90
CA VAL A 51 -3.63 6.28 -3.18
C VAL A 51 -3.10 4.88 -3.50
N LEU A 52 -3.40 3.93 -2.62
CA LEU A 52 -3.02 2.53 -2.75
C LEU A 52 -4.07 1.74 -3.54
N ALA A 53 -5.35 2.01 -3.29
CA ALA A 53 -6.44 1.40 -4.01
C ALA A 53 -7.67 2.32 -4.06
N SER A 54 -8.42 2.29 -5.16
CA SER A 54 -9.58 3.15 -5.39
C SER A 54 -10.46 2.56 -6.49
N ILE A 55 -11.71 2.24 -6.14
CA ILE A 55 -12.72 1.76 -7.08
C ILE A 55 -12.99 2.83 -8.14
N VAL A 56 -13.08 4.10 -7.74
CA VAL A 56 -13.39 5.23 -8.63
C VAL A 56 -12.37 5.40 -9.74
N THR A 57 -11.09 5.15 -9.45
CA THR A 57 -10.00 5.28 -10.43
C THR A 57 -9.54 3.94 -10.99
N GLY A 58 -10.16 2.82 -10.58
CA GLY A 58 -9.72 1.47 -10.91
C GLY A 58 -8.28 1.13 -10.46
N LYS A 59 -7.72 1.88 -9.51
CA LYS A 59 -6.35 1.63 -9.02
C LYS A 59 -6.39 0.51 -7.97
N TYR A 60 -5.58 -0.52 -8.15
CA TYR A 60 -5.33 -1.57 -7.16
C TYR A 60 -3.84 -1.84 -7.15
N CYS A 61 -3.17 -1.58 -6.03
CA CYS A 61 -1.74 -1.85 -5.91
C CYS A 61 -1.46 -3.35 -5.78
N THR A 62 -0.36 -3.77 -6.41
CA THR A 62 0.26 -5.07 -6.16
C THR A 62 0.99 -5.00 -4.84
N ALA A 63 0.86 -6.04 -4.04
CA ALA A 63 1.50 -6.16 -2.75
C ALA A 63 2.11 -7.56 -2.59
N TYR A 64 3.12 -7.63 -1.72
CA TYR A 64 3.89 -8.83 -1.47
C TYR A 64 3.90 -9.11 0.02
N LEU A 65 3.39 -10.26 0.44
CA LEU A 65 3.34 -10.69 1.84
C LEU A 65 4.48 -11.67 2.15
N CYS A 66 5.35 -11.31 3.08
CA CYS A 66 6.25 -12.25 3.72
C CYS A 66 5.56 -12.83 4.96
N ARG A 67 5.19 -14.12 4.91
CA ARG A 67 4.52 -14.83 6.02
C ARG A 67 5.42 -14.94 7.25
N ASP A 68 6.73 -15.12 7.06
CA ASP A 68 7.68 -15.25 8.17
C ASP A 68 7.88 -13.95 8.96
N CYS A 69 8.02 -12.82 8.26
CA CYS A 69 8.22 -11.53 8.92
C CYS A 69 6.90 -10.82 9.27
N GLY A 70 5.77 -11.31 8.75
CA GLY A 70 4.47 -10.63 8.85
C GLY A 70 4.48 -9.24 8.21
N LYS A 71 5.26 -9.05 7.14
CA LYS A 71 5.41 -7.75 6.46
C LYS A 71 4.76 -7.79 5.09
N ILE A 72 4.08 -6.70 4.74
CA ILE A 72 3.57 -6.45 3.40
C ILE A 72 4.41 -5.34 2.78
N ILE A 73 4.89 -5.56 1.57
CA ILE A 73 5.51 -4.53 0.73
C ILE A 73 4.54 -4.20 -0.37
N ILE A 74 4.27 -2.92 -0.55
CA ILE A 74 3.32 -2.43 -1.56
C ILE A 74 4.14 -1.74 -2.64
N ASP A 75 3.95 -2.17 -3.88
CA ASP A 75 4.52 -1.54 -5.06
C ASP A 75 3.48 -0.55 -5.64
N ILE A 76 3.80 0.76 -5.63
CA ILE A 76 2.82 1.86 -5.74
C ILE A 76 2.96 2.76 -6.96
#